data_AF-A0A975Z935-F1
#
_entry.id   AF-A0A975Z935-F1
#
_cell.length_a   1.000
_cell.length_b   1.000
_cell.length_c   1.000
_cell.angle_alpha   90.00
_cell.angle_beta   90.00
_cell.angle_gamma   90.00
#
_symmetry.space_group_name_H-M   'P 1'
#
loop_
_entity.id
_entity.type
_entity.pdbx_description
1 polymer ?
#
loop_
_entity_poly.entity_id
_entity_poly.type
_entity_poly.pdbx_seq_one_letter_code
_entity_poly.pdbx_strand_id
1 'polypeptide(L)'
;MSERDELLESVAKEISSYRAGEIVKPDVAHVARWLDQFTPEAQLPFLREFNHVLDQSFIAEEGVLGFLEGILTNEKLTGGAHCDYWRKANLLKIQQDGQSQRSMLKHLDKALQDTCGIALKDCGSPDGDIVYIDDIIFSGGRVGTDLDKWIREAAPQKAVVKVIVIAYHKLGIWQLENRLKKAAAEAKKDIGFTFWRLLEVENRKTYRWSSQVLWPTELPQVDVVQAYVAGLQKFPFEARAAGGPLGIFSSEAGRQILEREFLIAGARIHSQGNVSAVNRPLGHGYFGLGFGSTLVTHRNCPNNCPLALWWGDPTATSGALKWYPLLPRKNYSSAENVFGKFFD
;
A
#
# COMPACT_ATOMS: atom_id res chain seq x y z
N MET A 1 17.39 21.36 -20.72
CA MET A 1 17.18 20.06 -20.06
C MET A 1 16.21 19.29 -20.95
N SER A 2 16.40 17.98 -21.16
CA SER A 2 15.43 17.22 -21.97
C SER A 2 14.21 16.84 -21.12
N GLU A 3 13.06 16.55 -21.74
CA GLU A 3 11.87 16.06 -21.02
C GLU A 3 12.19 14.82 -20.17
N ARG A 4 13.05 13.93 -20.68
CA ARG A 4 13.50 12.74 -19.95
C ARG A 4 14.23 13.13 -18.67
N ASP A 5 15.16 14.09 -18.73
CA ASP A 5 15.93 14.52 -17.57
C ASP A 5 15.03 15.14 -16.50
N GLU A 6 14.09 16.00 -16.91
CA GLU A 6 13.11 16.64 -16.01
C GLU A 6 12.24 15.61 -15.29
N LEU A 7 11.77 14.58 -16.01
CA LEU A 7 10.98 13.50 -15.43
C LEU A 7 11.79 12.61 -14.48
N LEU A 8 13.06 12.33 -14.80
CA LEU A 8 13.94 11.56 -13.91
C LEU A 8 14.22 12.32 -12.61
N GLU A 9 14.48 13.63 -12.70
CA GLU A 9 14.64 14.51 -11.54
C GLU A 9 13.36 14.56 -10.69
N SER A 10 12.19 14.67 -11.33
CA SER A 10 10.89 14.68 -10.65
C SER A 10 10.66 13.38 -9.87
N VAL A 11 10.84 12.21 -10.50
CA VAL A 11 10.68 10.91 -9.83
C VAL A 11 11.69 10.76 -8.69
N ALA A 12 12.96 11.10 -8.91
CA ALA A 12 14.01 10.99 -7.88
C ALA A 12 13.71 11.88 -6.66
N LYS A 13 13.19 13.09 -6.90
CA LYS A 13 12.76 14.01 -5.84
C LYS A 13 11.59 13.44 -5.05
N GLU A 14 10.57 12.90 -5.73
CA GLU A 14 9.37 12.35 -5.12
C GLU A 14 9.71 11.21 -4.14
N ILE A 15 10.56 10.27 -4.57
CA ILE A 15 10.94 9.11 -3.74
C ILE A 15 12.16 9.38 -2.84
N SER A 16 12.60 10.63 -2.73
CA SER A 16 13.87 10.97 -2.07
C SER A 16 13.90 10.67 -0.56
N SER A 17 12.74 10.56 0.08
CA SER A 17 12.56 10.15 1.48
C SER A 17 12.33 8.64 1.65
N TYR A 18 12.25 7.88 0.56
CA TYR A 18 12.00 6.45 0.62
C TYR A 18 13.10 5.74 1.42
N ARG A 19 12.70 5.14 2.55
CA ARG A 19 13.56 4.43 3.50
C ARG A 19 14.77 5.27 3.93
N ALA A 20 14.54 6.56 4.17
CA ALA A 20 15.56 7.50 4.64
C ALA A 20 16.35 6.93 5.84
N GLY A 21 17.68 7.01 5.77
CA GLY A 21 18.58 6.47 6.79
C GLY A 21 18.86 4.96 6.70
N GLU A 22 18.17 4.21 5.84
CA GLU A 22 18.36 2.77 5.70
C GLU A 22 18.95 2.33 4.37
N ILE A 23 18.70 3.09 3.31
CA ILE A 23 19.26 2.86 1.98
C ILE A 23 19.93 4.13 1.47
N VAL A 24 20.74 3.99 0.42
CA VAL A 24 21.25 5.15 -0.31
C VAL A 24 20.07 5.93 -0.85
N LYS A 25 20.06 7.25 -0.60
CA LYS A 25 19.02 8.16 -1.08
C LYS A 25 18.86 7.99 -2.60
N PRO A 26 17.64 7.70 -3.10
CA PRO A 26 17.40 7.61 -4.54
C PRO A 26 17.77 8.92 -5.24
N ASP A 27 18.47 8.81 -6.36
CA ASP A 27 18.87 9.92 -7.21
C ASP A 27 18.48 9.67 -8.68
N VAL A 28 18.80 10.62 -9.56
CA VAL A 28 18.52 10.53 -11.00
C VAL A 28 19.14 9.28 -11.61
N ALA A 29 20.36 8.90 -11.21
CA ALA A 29 21.05 7.73 -11.73
C ALA A 29 20.35 6.43 -11.31
N HIS A 30 19.84 6.37 -10.08
CA HIS A 30 19.03 5.27 -9.58
C HIS A 30 17.74 5.11 -10.41
N VAL A 31 17.00 6.19 -10.68
CA VAL A 31 15.77 6.14 -11.49
C VAL A 31 16.09 5.76 -12.93
N ALA A 32 17.14 6.34 -13.53
CA ALA A 32 17.55 6.03 -14.90
C ALA A 32 17.92 4.55 -15.07
N ARG A 33 18.72 3.99 -14.14
CA ARG A 33 19.09 2.57 -14.15
C ARG A 33 17.86 1.65 -14.05
N TRP A 34 16.86 2.03 -13.26
CA TRP A 34 15.60 1.29 -13.19
C TRP A 34 14.82 1.37 -14.51
N LEU A 35 14.68 2.57 -15.07
CA LEU A 35 13.96 2.85 -16.31
C LEU A 35 14.56 2.12 -17.53
N ASP A 36 15.88 2.00 -17.58
CA ASP A 36 16.60 1.39 -18.71
C ASP A 36 16.30 -0.11 -18.90
N GLN A 37 15.61 -0.75 -17.95
CA GLN A 37 15.17 -2.14 -18.02
C GLN A 37 13.85 -2.34 -18.79
N PHE A 38 13.12 -1.25 -19.05
CA PHE A 38 11.86 -1.27 -19.81
C PHE A 38 12.10 -1.17 -21.32
N THR A 39 11.06 -1.40 -22.11
CA THR A 39 11.14 -1.39 -23.59
C THR A 39 11.64 -0.03 -24.08
N PRO A 40 12.75 0.07 -24.85
CA PRO A 40 13.40 1.33 -25.17
C PRO A 40 12.46 2.40 -25.75
N GLU A 41 11.60 2.02 -26.69
CA GLU A 41 10.66 2.92 -27.36
C GLU A 41 9.51 3.36 -26.44
N ALA A 42 9.25 2.61 -25.37
CA ALA A 42 8.21 2.91 -24.38
C ALA A 42 8.74 3.69 -23.18
N GLN A 43 10.05 3.82 -22.97
CA GLN A 43 10.63 4.39 -21.75
C GLN A 43 10.14 5.81 -21.46
N LEU A 44 10.17 6.72 -22.43
CA LEU A 44 9.74 8.11 -22.22
C LEU A 44 8.23 8.23 -21.92
N PRO A 45 7.31 7.65 -22.73
CA PRO A 45 5.89 7.73 -22.40
C PRO A 45 5.52 6.95 -21.12
N PHE A 46 6.22 5.85 -20.82
CA PHE A 46 6.09 5.15 -19.55
C PHE A 46 6.51 6.03 -18.38
N LEU A 47 7.69 6.66 -18.45
CA LEU A 47 8.20 7.53 -17.39
C LEU A 47 7.25 8.72 -17.15
N ARG A 48 6.67 9.29 -18.22
CA ARG A 48 5.69 10.38 -18.11
C ARG A 48 4.45 9.97 -17.32
N GLU A 49 3.85 8.85 -17.68
CA GLU A 49 2.68 8.35 -16.93
C GLU A 49 3.07 7.90 -15.51
N PHE A 50 4.23 7.25 -15.36
CA PHE A 50 4.71 6.79 -14.07
C PHE A 50 4.92 7.96 -13.11
N ASN A 51 5.56 9.05 -13.56
CA ASN A 51 5.74 10.26 -12.77
C ASN A 51 4.40 10.84 -12.31
N HIS A 52 3.41 10.92 -13.21
CA HIS A 52 2.07 11.40 -12.88
C HIS A 52 1.35 10.52 -11.84
N VAL A 53 1.41 9.20 -12.02
CA VAL A 53 0.79 8.24 -11.09
C VAL A 53 1.52 8.23 -9.74
N LEU A 54 2.84 8.35 -9.75
CA LEU A 54 3.67 8.31 -8.54
C LEU A 54 3.39 9.52 -7.64
N ASP A 55 3.26 10.72 -8.20
CA ASP A 55 2.89 11.96 -7.47
C ASP A 55 1.58 11.79 -6.67
N GLN A 56 0.68 10.91 -7.13
CA GLN A 56 -0.61 10.65 -6.48
C GLN A 56 -0.62 9.41 -5.60
N SER A 57 0.40 8.56 -5.70
CA SER A 57 0.41 7.23 -5.06
C SER A 57 1.61 6.96 -4.17
N PHE A 58 2.61 7.84 -4.16
CA PHE A 58 3.64 7.88 -3.15
C PHE A 58 3.21 8.72 -1.96
N ILE A 59 3.30 8.16 -0.75
CA ILE A 59 2.97 8.85 0.49
C ILE A 59 4.27 9.09 1.26
N ALA A 60 4.81 10.30 1.09
CA ALA A 60 5.95 10.80 1.84
C ALA A 60 5.65 10.89 3.35
N GLU A 61 6.70 11.04 4.17
CA GLU A 61 6.57 11.14 5.63
C GLU A 61 5.71 12.34 6.03
N GLU A 62 5.91 13.48 5.38
CA GLU A 62 5.14 14.70 5.57
C GLU A 62 3.65 14.49 5.28
N GLY A 63 3.33 13.66 4.27
CA GLY A 63 1.94 13.28 3.97
C GLY A 63 1.31 12.42 5.06
N VAL A 64 2.09 11.54 5.71
CA VAL A 64 1.63 10.78 6.88
C VAL A 64 1.36 11.71 8.07
N LEU A 65 2.26 12.65 8.34
CA LEU A 65 2.11 13.62 9.44
C LEU A 65 0.89 14.51 9.22
N GLY A 66 0.74 15.09 8.02
CA GLY A 66 -0.42 15.92 7.69
C GLY A 66 -1.75 15.16 7.77
N PHE A 67 -1.78 13.88 7.39
CA PHE A 67 -2.95 13.02 7.60
C PHE A 67 -3.28 12.86 9.09
N LEU A 68 -2.28 12.62 9.95
CA LEU A 68 -2.48 12.43 11.38
C LEU A 68 -2.94 13.72 12.09
N GLU A 69 -2.39 14.88 11.72
CA GLU A 69 -2.86 16.17 12.21
C GLU A 69 -4.30 16.46 11.78
N GLY A 70 -4.63 16.14 10.52
CA GLY A 70 -5.97 16.31 9.98
C GLY A 70 -7.00 15.39 10.63
N ILE A 71 -6.65 14.13 10.92
CA ILE A 71 -7.57 13.21 11.60
C ILE A 71 -7.75 13.57 13.07
N LEU A 72 -6.69 14.07 13.72
CA LEU A 72 -6.73 14.49 15.12
C LEU A 72 -7.76 15.59 15.34
N THR A 73 -7.84 16.56 14.42
CA THR A 73 -8.75 17.71 14.50
C THR A 73 -10.07 17.53 13.75
N ASN A 74 -10.32 16.34 13.17
CA ASN A 74 -11.50 16.11 12.35
C ASN A 74 -12.80 16.16 13.17
N GLU A 75 -13.66 17.14 12.92
CA GLU A 75 -14.91 17.33 13.67
C GLU A 75 -15.89 16.15 13.54
N LYS A 76 -15.93 15.47 12.39
CA LYS A 76 -16.83 14.32 12.20
C LYS A 76 -16.39 13.11 13.03
N LEU A 77 -15.08 12.98 13.28
CA LEU A 77 -14.55 11.93 14.15
C LEU A 77 -14.71 12.31 15.63
N THR A 78 -14.37 13.56 15.95
CA THR A 78 -14.14 13.97 17.34
C THR A 78 -15.31 14.73 17.97
N GLY A 79 -16.32 15.13 17.19
CA GLY A 79 -17.46 15.91 17.66
C GLY A 79 -17.11 17.36 18.03
N GLY A 80 -16.00 17.90 17.52
CA GLY A 80 -15.56 19.28 17.74
C GLY A 80 -14.68 19.49 18.99
N ALA A 81 -14.79 18.63 20.00
CA ALA A 81 -13.96 18.66 21.21
C ALA A 81 -12.78 17.67 21.10
N HIS A 82 -11.90 17.88 20.11
CA HIS A 82 -10.87 16.92 19.72
C HIS A 82 -9.94 16.47 20.85
N CYS A 83 -9.41 17.37 21.67
CA CYS A 83 -8.52 16.96 22.76
C CYS A 83 -9.22 16.12 23.84
N ASP A 84 -10.50 16.40 24.11
CA ASP A 84 -11.29 15.60 25.06
C ASP A 84 -11.68 14.24 24.46
N TYR A 85 -11.93 14.18 23.15
CA TYR A 85 -12.13 12.92 22.44
C TYR A 85 -10.90 12.02 22.56
N TRP A 86 -9.72 12.52 22.17
CA TRP A 86 -8.49 11.74 22.18
C TRP A 86 -8.04 11.35 23.58
N ARG A 87 -8.26 12.18 24.60
CA ARG A 87 -8.01 11.80 26.00
C ARG A 87 -8.85 10.59 26.43
N LYS A 88 -10.05 10.42 25.86
CA LYS A 88 -10.94 9.27 26.18
C LYS A 88 -10.70 8.08 25.25
N ALA A 89 -10.22 8.28 24.04
CA ALA A 89 -10.04 7.22 23.04
C ALA A 89 -9.05 6.14 23.52
N ASN A 90 -9.44 4.87 23.38
CA ASN A 90 -8.61 3.72 23.74
C ASN A 90 -7.79 3.27 22.52
N LEU A 91 -6.52 3.68 22.44
CA LEU A 91 -5.68 3.34 21.29
C LEU A 91 -5.07 1.94 21.43
N LEU A 92 -5.34 1.10 20.44
CA LEU A 92 -4.85 -0.28 20.41
C LEU A 92 -3.38 -0.33 19.95
N LYS A 93 -2.56 -1.07 20.70
CA LYS A 93 -1.20 -1.51 20.31
C LYS A 93 -1.17 -3.04 20.27
N ILE A 94 -1.73 -3.61 19.21
CA ILE A 94 -2.00 -5.06 19.10
C ILE A 94 -1.42 -5.72 17.83
N GLN A 95 -0.71 -4.95 16.99
CA GLN A 95 -0.09 -5.49 15.78
C GLN A 95 0.91 -6.61 16.12
N GLN A 96 0.66 -7.82 15.61
CA GLN A 96 1.49 -9.00 15.88
C GLN A 96 2.73 -9.07 15.00
N ASP A 97 2.61 -8.64 13.74
CA ASP A 97 3.69 -8.67 12.74
C ASP A 97 3.75 -7.35 11.96
N GLY A 98 4.98 -6.91 11.67
CA GLY A 98 5.25 -5.63 11.03
C GLY A 98 5.46 -4.50 12.02
N GLN A 99 5.63 -3.29 11.50
CA GLN A 99 6.00 -2.09 12.27
C GLN A 99 5.12 -0.88 11.90
N SER A 100 4.02 -1.10 11.17
CA SER A 100 3.21 -0.01 10.66
C SER A 100 2.40 0.67 11.75
N GLN A 101 1.61 -0.09 12.52
CA GLN A 101 0.83 0.46 13.63
C GLN A 101 1.73 1.16 14.65
N ARG A 102 2.87 0.55 15.01
CA ARG A 102 3.81 1.14 15.97
C ARG A 102 4.37 2.48 15.48
N SER A 103 4.72 2.57 14.20
CA SER A 103 5.17 3.82 13.59
C SER A 103 4.06 4.86 13.55
N MET A 104 2.82 4.47 13.20
CA MET A 104 1.67 5.37 13.17
C MET A 104 1.34 5.90 14.57
N LEU A 105 1.38 5.04 15.59
CA LEU A 105 1.20 5.44 16.99
C LEU A 105 2.29 6.42 17.45
N LYS A 106 3.55 6.20 17.07
CA LYS A 106 4.64 7.13 17.41
C LYS A 106 4.40 8.54 16.83
N HIS A 107 3.97 8.63 15.58
CA HIS A 107 3.64 9.91 14.97
C HIS A 107 2.39 10.54 15.59
N LEU A 108 1.38 9.73 15.91
CA LEU A 108 0.17 10.20 16.59
C LEU A 108 0.48 10.73 18.00
N ASP A 109 1.36 10.08 18.77
CA ASP A 109 1.81 10.56 20.08
C ASP A 109 2.41 11.96 19.98
N LYS A 110 3.27 12.16 18.99
CA LYS A 110 3.88 13.47 18.73
C LYS A 110 2.82 14.51 18.37
N ALA A 111 1.90 14.19 17.47
CA ALA A 111 0.81 15.08 17.09
C ALA A 111 -0.13 15.42 18.26
N LEU A 112 -0.42 14.46 19.15
CA LEU A 112 -1.20 14.67 20.37
C LEU A 112 -0.50 15.60 21.36
N GLN A 113 0.81 15.44 21.54
CA GLN A 113 1.58 16.33 22.41
C GLN A 113 1.59 17.75 21.86
N ASP A 114 1.80 17.90 20.55
CA ASP A 114 1.89 19.21 19.91
C ASP A 114 0.53 19.94 19.85
N THR A 115 -0.57 19.19 19.64
CA THR A 115 -1.91 19.79 19.47
C THR A 115 -2.68 19.90 20.79
N CYS A 116 -2.57 18.90 21.67
CA CYS A 116 -3.41 18.76 22.86
C CYS A 116 -2.62 18.75 24.18
N GLY A 117 -1.29 18.74 24.14
CA GLY A 117 -0.46 18.65 25.35
C GLY A 117 -0.63 17.35 26.13
N ILE A 118 -1.11 16.27 25.48
CA ILE A 118 -1.29 14.95 26.09
C ILE A 118 -0.42 13.92 25.36
N ALA A 119 0.03 12.89 26.08
CA ALA A 119 0.72 11.75 25.48
C ALA A 119 -0.24 10.56 25.33
N LEU A 120 0.13 9.57 24.52
CA LEU A 120 -0.64 8.33 24.33
C LEU A 120 -1.00 7.62 25.64
N LYS A 121 -0.12 7.69 26.64
CA LYS A 121 -0.34 7.07 27.96
C LYS A 121 -1.44 7.76 28.77
N ASP A 122 -1.79 9.00 28.41
CA ASP A 122 -2.84 9.78 29.06
C ASP A 122 -4.20 9.57 28.38
N CYS A 123 -4.24 8.78 27.30
CA CYS A 123 -5.43 8.41 26.57
C CYS A 123 -6.07 7.15 27.16
N GLY A 124 -7.40 7.08 27.07
CA GLY A 124 -8.20 5.90 27.37
C GLY A 124 -9.20 6.13 28.48
N SER A 125 -10.40 5.58 28.31
CA SER A 125 -11.44 5.57 29.32
C SER A 125 -12.42 4.41 29.09
N PRO A 126 -13.16 3.96 30.10
CA PRO A 126 -14.15 2.88 29.95
C PRO A 126 -15.21 3.13 28.87
N ASP A 127 -15.59 4.41 28.68
CA ASP A 127 -16.65 4.81 27.75
C ASP A 127 -16.12 5.35 26.40
N GLY A 128 -14.80 5.36 26.21
CA GLY A 128 -14.16 5.87 25.00
C GLY A 128 -14.21 4.90 23.83
N ASP A 129 -14.25 5.44 22.61
CA ASP A 129 -14.09 4.66 21.38
C ASP A 129 -12.78 3.85 21.40
N ILE A 130 -12.78 2.68 20.77
CA ILE A 130 -11.58 1.90 20.52
C ILE A 130 -10.99 2.33 19.19
N VAL A 131 -9.69 2.62 19.13
CA VAL A 131 -9.04 3.09 17.89
C VAL A 131 -7.92 2.14 17.48
N TYR A 132 -7.97 1.68 16.23
CA TYR A 132 -6.89 0.95 15.57
C TYR A 132 -6.33 1.83 14.46
N ILE A 133 -5.02 2.07 14.45
CA ILE A 133 -4.36 2.86 13.41
C ILE A 133 -3.35 2.02 12.62
N ASP A 134 -3.33 2.22 11.30
CA ASP A 134 -2.36 1.60 10.37
C ASP A 134 -2.07 2.56 9.20
N ASP A 135 -1.14 2.20 8.32
CA ASP A 135 -0.81 3.01 7.15
C ASP A 135 -1.83 2.84 6.01
N ILE A 136 -1.88 1.66 5.37
CA ILE A 136 -2.70 1.38 4.19
C ILE A 136 -3.30 -0.02 4.29
N ILE A 137 -4.61 -0.12 4.01
CA ILE A 137 -5.27 -1.42 3.85
C ILE A 137 -5.27 -1.86 2.38
N PHE A 138 -4.50 -2.91 2.09
CA PHE A 138 -4.53 -3.63 0.80
C PHE A 138 -5.62 -4.71 0.82
N SER A 139 -5.29 -5.93 1.25
CA SER A 139 -6.27 -7.02 1.40
C SER A 139 -6.99 -7.01 2.75
N GLY A 140 -6.53 -6.21 3.72
CA GLY A 140 -7.07 -6.18 5.09
C GLY A 140 -6.70 -7.38 5.95
N GLY A 141 -5.89 -8.31 5.45
CA GLY A 141 -5.57 -9.56 6.15
C GLY A 141 -4.95 -9.37 7.54
N ARG A 142 -3.96 -8.46 7.66
CA ARG A 142 -3.25 -8.18 8.91
C ARG A 142 -4.15 -7.52 9.95
N VAL A 143 -4.73 -6.37 9.61
CA VAL A 143 -5.70 -5.66 10.47
C VAL A 143 -6.80 -6.60 10.93
N GLY A 144 -7.32 -7.43 10.02
CA GLY A 144 -8.33 -8.43 10.34
C GLY A 144 -7.84 -9.49 11.33
N THR A 145 -6.58 -9.93 11.26
CA THR A 145 -6.04 -10.93 12.20
C THR A 145 -5.79 -10.33 13.58
N ASP A 146 -5.27 -9.11 13.65
CA ASP A 146 -5.06 -8.42 14.93
C ASP A 146 -6.40 -8.14 15.62
N LEU A 147 -7.36 -7.56 14.90
CA LEU A 147 -8.66 -7.23 15.46
C LEU A 147 -9.54 -8.46 15.73
N ASP A 148 -9.50 -9.52 14.91
CA ASP A 148 -10.25 -10.76 15.20
C ASP A 148 -9.80 -11.37 16.53
N LYS A 149 -8.48 -11.45 16.75
CA LYS A 149 -7.91 -11.92 18.02
C LYS A 149 -8.35 -11.04 19.19
N TRP A 150 -8.19 -9.72 19.05
CA TRP A 150 -8.61 -8.77 20.09
C TRP A 150 -10.11 -8.87 20.38
N ILE A 151 -10.97 -8.99 19.36
CA ILE A 151 -12.43 -9.17 19.52
C ILE A 151 -12.73 -10.40 20.38
N ARG A 152 -12.05 -11.53 20.15
CA ARG A 152 -12.32 -12.77 20.88
C ARG A 152 -11.78 -12.73 22.30
N GLU A 153 -10.58 -12.19 22.48
CA GLU A 153 -9.82 -12.36 23.73
C GLU A 153 -9.96 -11.19 24.70
N ALA A 154 -10.15 -9.96 24.21
CA ALA A 154 -9.97 -8.76 25.03
C ALA A 154 -11.07 -7.69 24.88
N ALA A 155 -11.82 -7.66 23.78
CA ALA A 155 -12.84 -6.63 23.56
C ALA A 155 -13.95 -6.67 24.63
N PRO A 156 -14.49 -5.52 25.06
CA PRO A 156 -15.65 -5.48 25.95
C PRO A 156 -16.92 -5.99 25.25
N GLN A 157 -18.00 -6.20 26.01
CA GLN A 157 -19.29 -6.67 25.47
C GLN A 157 -19.90 -5.71 24.46
N LYS A 158 -19.68 -4.40 24.64
CA LYS A 158 -20.13 -3.34 23.75
C LYS A 158 -18.98 -2.40 23.44
N ALA A 159 -18.74 -2.12 22.16
CA ALA A 159 -17.70 -1.19 21.72
C ALA A 159 -18.01 -0.56 20.37
N VAL A 160 -17.37 0.57 20.09
CA VAL A 160 -17.21 1.11 18.75
C VAL A 160 -15.73 1.14 18.41
N VAL A 161 -15.35 0.47 17.32
CA VAL A 161 -13.98 0.42 16.81
C VAL A 161 -13.85 1.36 15.62
N LYS A 162 -12.96 2.34 15.73
CA LYS A 162 -12.53 3.23 14.65
C LYS A 162 -11.23 2.69 14.06
N VAL A 163 -11.28 2.25 12.82
CA VAL A 163 -10.08 1.85 12.05
C VAL A 163 -9.65 3.06 11.23
N ILE A 164 -8.48 3.61 11.53
CA ILE A 164 -7.94 4.82 10.91
C ILE A 164 -6.74 4.43 10.04
N VAL A 165 -6.81 4.72 8.74
CA VAL A 165 -5.72 4.46 7.78
C VAL A 165 -5.58 5.62 6.81
N ILE A 166 -4.43 5.81 6.19
CA ILE A 166 -4.27 6.87 5.18
C ILE A 166 -5.09 6.52 3.94
N ALA A 167 -4.94 5.28 3.46
CA ALA A 167 -5.61 4.80 2.27
C ALA A 167 -6.14 3.39 2.46
N TYR A 168 -7.16 3.02 1.69
CA TYR A 168 -7.55 1.63 1.57
C TYR A 168 -8.05 1.26 0.19
N HIS A 169 -8.05 -0.05 -0.07
CA HIS A 169 -8.66 -0.64 -1.24
C HIS A 169 -10.06 -1.17 -0.92
N LYS A 170 -11.03 -0.87 -1.78
CA LYS A 170 -12.45 -1.17 -1.53
C LYS A 170 -12.74 -2.65 -1.34
N LEU A 171 -12.07 -3.54 -2.08
CA LEU A 171 -12.19 -4.98 -1.87
C LEU A 171 -11.68 -5.39 -0.48
N GLY A 172 -10.53 -4.85 -0.07
CA GLY A 172 -9.91 -5.17 1.21
C GLY A 172 -10.76 -4.72 2.39
N ILE A 173 -11.33 -3.52 2.35
CA ILE A 173 -12.24 -3.04 3.40
C ILE A 173 -13.51 -3.85 3.46
N TRP A 174 -14.13 -4.17 2.31
CA TRP A 174 -15.32 -5.01 2.30
C TRP A 174 -15.05 -6.39 2.92
N GLN A 175 -13.91 -7.00 2.60
CA GLN A 175 -13.50 -8.28 3.20
C GLN A 175 -13.22 -8.16 4.70
N LEU A 176 -12.51 -7.10 5.10
CA LEU A 176 -12.19 -6.83 6.49
C LEU A 176 -13.46 -6.61 7.32
N GLU A 177 -14.36 -5.73 6.89
CA GLU A 177 -15.59 -5.42 7.60
C GLU A 177 -16.46 -6.67 7.79
N ASN A 178 -16.62 -7.50 6.76
CA ASN A 178 -17.35 -8.77 6.88
C ASN A 178 -16.70 -9.73 7.87
N ARG A 179 -15.36 -9.82 7.86
CA ARG A 179 -14.61 -10.64 8.82
C ARG A 179 -14.83 -10.14 10.25
N LEU A 180 -14.73 -8.84 10.49
CA LEU A 180 -14.87 -8.26 11.83
C LEU A 180 -16.30 -8.38 12.37
N LYS A 181 -17.31 -8.15 11.54
CA LYS A 181 -18.72 -8.37 11.90
C LYS A 181 -18.98 -9.83 12.26
N LYS A 182 -18.42 -10.77 11.49
CA LYS A 182 -18.50 -12.21 11.79
C LYS A 182 -17.82 -12.54 13.12
N ALA A 183 -16.62 -12.02 13.37
CA ALA A 183 -15.90 -12.24 14.62
C ALA A 183 -16.68 -11.71 15.84
N ALA A 184 -17.27 -10.51 15.74
CA ALA A 184 -18.09 -9.93 16.79
C ALA A 184 -19.35 -10.78 17.06
N ALA A 185 -20.04 -11.22 16.00
CA ALA A 185 -21.22 -12.07 16.12
C ALA A 185 -20.90 -13.44 16.77
N GLU A 186 -19.81 -14.09 16.34
CA GLU A 186 -19.35 -15.36 16.93
C GLU A 186 -18.93 -15.20 18.40
N ALA A 187 -18.30 -14.08 18.74
CA ALA A 187 -17.96 -13.73 20.12
C ALA A 187 -19.17 -13.26 20.95
N LYS A 188 -20.35 -13.13 20.33
CA LYS A 188 -21.60 -12.61 20.93
C LYS A 188 -21.42 -11.20 21.53
N LYS A 189 -20.65 -10.34 20.86
CA LYS A 189 -20.37 -8.95 21.28
C LYS A 189 -21.06 -7.95 20.35
N ASP A 190 -21.54 -6.85 20.93
CA ASP A 190 -22.12 -5.71 20.20
C ASP A 190 -21.00 -4.73 19.83
N ILE A 191 -20.34 -4.97 18.69
CA ILE A 191 -19.22 -4.15 18.23
C ILE A 191 -19.55 -3.49 16.90
N GLY A 192 -19.59 -2.15 16.92
CA GLY A 192 -19.67 -1.33 15.72
C GLY A 192 -18.30 -1.04 15.13
N PHE A 193 -18.19 -0.96 13.81
CA PHE A 193 -16.95 -0.62 13.10
C PHE A 193 -17.14 0.63 12.25
N THR A 194 -16.18 1.54 12.27
CA THR A 194 -16.12 2.71 11.38
C THR A 194 -14.73 2.82 10.79
N PHE A 195 -14.63 3.06 9.48
CA PHE A 195 -13.37 3.16 8.76
C PHE A 195 -13.10 4.60 8.33
N TRP A 196 -11.98 5.16 8.80
CA TRP A 196 -11.51 6.50 8.48
C TRP A 196 -10.32 6.41 7.55
N ARG A 197 -10.32 7.30 6.55
CA ARG A 197 -9.37 7.30 5.43
C ARG A 197 -9.32 8.64 4.71
N LEU A 198 -8.15 8.95 4.17
CA LEU A 198 -7.96 10.03 3.20
C LEU A 198 -8.31 9.57 1.79
N LEU A 199 -7.83 8.39 1.39
CA LEU A 199 -7.98 7.87 0.03
C LEU A 199 -8.71 6.53 -0.02
N GLU A 200 -9.61 6.38 -0.99
CA GLU A 200 -10.23 5.11 -1.36
C GLU A 200 -9.80 4.71 -2.77
N VAL A 201 -9.38 3.45 -2.93
CA VAL A 201 -8.93 2.90 -4.20
C VAL A 201 -9.87 1.78 -4.66
N GLU A 202 -10.50 1.95 -5.82
CA GLU A 202 -11.32 0.92 -6.45
C GLU A 202 -10.45 -0.19 -7.07
N ASN A 203 -10.60 -1.41 -6.56
CA ASN A 203 -9.87 -2.60 -7.02
C ASN A 203 -10.74 -3.86 -7.15
N ARG A 204 -12.06 -3.73 -7.06
CA ARG A 204 -12.97 -4.88 -7.15
C ARG A 204 -13.17 -5.30 -8.60
N LYS A 205 -13.10 -6.61 -8.86
CA LYS A 205 -13.27 -7.22 -10.19
C LYS A 205 -14.53 -6.76 -10.93
N THR A 206 -15.66 -6.65 -10.23
CA THR A 206 -16.94 -6.19 -10.80
C THR A 206 -16.86 -4.77 -11.36
N TYR A 207 -15.97 -3.93 -10.78
CA TYR A 207 -15.78 -2.52 -11.14
C TYR A 207 -14.45 -2.29 -11.86
N ARG A 208 -13.86 -3.32 -12.48
CA ARG A 208 -12.56 -3.23 -13.17
C ARG A 208 -12.48 -2.12 -14.23
N TRP A 209 -13.60 -1.79 -14.86
CA TRP A 209 -13.72 -0.69 -15.83
C TRP A 209 -13.40 0.68 -15.23
N SER A 210 -13.67 0.88 -13.94
CA SER A 210 -13.39 2.12 -13.20
C SER A 210 -12.34 1.90 -12.11
N SER A 211 -11.50 0.88 -12.26
CA SER A 211 -10.49 0.56 -11.27
C SER A 211 -9.37 1.60 -11.27
N GLN A 212 -8.83 1.85 -10.08
CA GLN A 212 -7.67 2.71 -9.84
C GLN A 212 -6.38 1.89 -9.59
N VAL A 213 -6.45 0.58 -9.86
CA VAL A 213 -5.30 -0.33 -9.89
C VAL A 213 -5.02 -0.72 -11.34
N LEU A 214 -3.79 -1.13 -11.61
CA LEU A 214 -3.37 -1.63 -12.92
C LEU A 214 -4.20 -2.87 -13.27
N TRP A 215 -4.94 -2.77 -14.37
CA TRP A 215 -5.81 -3.82 -14.86
C TRP A 215 -5.83 -3.75 -16.40
N PRO A 216 -4.97 -4.50 -17.10
CA PRO A 216 -4.81 -4.36 -18.54
C PRO A 216 -6.11 -4.57 -19.34
N THR A 217 -6.27 -3.81 -20.42
CA THR A 217 -7.33 -4.00 -21.44
C THR A 217 -7.02 -5.16 -22.38
N GLU A 218 -5.74 -5.49 -22.55
CA GLU A 218 -5.27 -6.55 -23.42
C GLU A 218 -3.93 -7.12 -22.93
N LEU A 219 -3.53 -8.25 -23.52
CA LEU A 219 -2.23 -8.84 -23.28
C LEU A 219 -1.24 -8.37 -24.36
N PRO A 220 -0.07 -7.84 -23.97
CA PRO A 220 1.00 -7.55 -24.91
C PRO A 220 1.40 -8.79 -25.69
N GLN A 221 1.56 -8.65 -27.01
CA GLN A 221 2.04 -9.71 -27.90
C GLN A 221 3.57 -9.84 -27.79
N VAL A 222 4.02 -10.29 -26.63
CA VAL A 222 5.44 -10.50 -26.29
C VAL A 222 5.57 -11.90 -25.71
N ASP A 223 6.49 -12.70 -26.24
CA ASP A 223 6.63 -14.14 -25.92
C ASP A 223 6.67 -14.43 -24.42
N VAL A 224 7.40 -13.63 -23.65
CA VAL A 224 7.51 -13.82 -22.20
C VAL A 224 6.17 -13.65 -21.47
N VAL A 225 5.32 -12.75 -21.94
CA VAL A 225 3.97 -12.55 -21.40
C VAL A 225 3.06 -13.70 -21.81
N GLN A 226 3.12 -14.11 -23.08
CA GLN A 226 2.31 -15.23 -23.58
C GLN A 226 2.66 -16.54 -22.85
N ALA A 227 3.95 -16.81 -22.64
CA ALA A 227 4.42 -17.95 -21.87
C ALA A 227 3.94 -17.90 -20.41
N TYR A 228 3.99 -16.73 -19.76
CA TYR A 228 3.47 -16.57 -18.40
C TYR A 228 1.97 -16.84 -18.32
N VAL A 229 1.18 -16.27 -19.25
CA VAL A 229 -0.28 -16.39 -19.25
C VAL A 229 -0.74 -17.81 -19.59
N ALA A 230 -0.03 -18.52 -20.47
CA ALA A 230 -0.33 -19.92 -20.78
C ALA A 230 -0.26 -20.84 -19.53
N GLY A 231 0.51 -20.46 -18.51
CA GLY A 231 0.58 -21.17 -17.22
C GLY A 231 -0.55 -20.86 -16.24
N LEU A 232 -1.45 -19.90 -16.53
CA LEU A 232 -2.51 -19.48 -15.62
C LEU A 232 -3.73 -20.42 -15.71
N GLN A 233 -3.78 -21.43 -14.83
CA GLN A 233 -4.91 -22.38 -14.82
C GLN A 233 -6.12 -21.91 -14.01
N LYS A 234 -5.90 -21.39 -12.79
CA LYS A 234 -7.00 -21.14 -11.83
C LYS A 234 -7.64 -19.75 -11.97
N PHE A 235 -6.87 -18.78 -12.43
CA PHE A 235 -7.29 -17.39 -12.51
C PHE A 235 -6.82 -16.80 -13.84
N PRO A 236 -7.58 -17.03 -14.93
CA PRO A 236 -7.20 -16.54 -16.25
C PRO A 236 -7.23 -15.00 -16.29
N PHE A 237 -6.59 -14.45 -17.32
CA PHE A 237 -6.67 -13.02 -17.59
C PHE A 237 -8.11 -12.62 -17.97
N GLU A 238 -8.57 -11.51 -17.42
CA GLU A 238 -9.85 -10.90 -17.75
C GLU A 238 -9.61 -9.42 -18.04
N ALA A 239 -9.84 -8.99 -19.27
CA ALA A 239 -9.67 -7.61 -19.67
C ALA A 239 -10.66 -6.67 -18.95
N ARG A 240 -10.21 -5.44 -18.66
CA ARG A 240 -11.15 -4.33 -18.45
C ARG A 240 -11.58 -3.76 -19.80
N ALA A 241 -12.73 -3.09 -19.84
CA ALA A 241 -13.07 -2.23 -20.97
C ALA A 241 -12.15 -1.00 -20.96
N ALA A 242 -11.67 -0.60 -22.14
CA ALA A 242 -10.89 0.63 -22.28
C ALA A 242 -11.75 1.87 -22.02
N GLY A 243 -11.11 2.92 -21.52
CA GLY A 243 -11.76 4.16 -21.10
C GLY A 243 -12.32 4.09 -19.69
N GLY A 244 -13.15 5.09 -19.37
CA GLY A 244 -13.76 5.25 -18.05
C GLY A 244 -13.07 6.26 -17.15
N PRO A 245 -13.47 6.31 -15.86
CA PRO A 245 -12.85 7.20 -14.90
C PRO A 245 -11.35 6.92 -14.80
N LEU A 246 -10.53 7.93 -15.09
CA LEU A 246 -9.08 7.79 -15.09
C LEU A 246 -8.51 7.66 -13.68
N GLY A 247 -9.19 8.18 -12.65
CA GLY A 247 -8.70 8.09 -11.28
C GLY A 247 -7.33 8.74 -11.15
N ILE A 248 -6.30 7.93 -10.89
CA ILE A 248 -4.91 8.40 -10.72
C ILE A 248 -4.10 8.50 -12.02
N PHE A 249 -4.67 8.04 -13.13
CA PHE A 249 -4.00 7.99 -14.42
C PHE A 249 -4.18 9.31 -15.19
N SER A 250 -3.19 9.73 -15.97
CA SER A 250 -3.29 10.98 -16.73
C SER A 250 -4.18 10.84 -17.96
N SER A 251 -4.21 9.65 -18.53
CA SER A 251 -4.95 9.31 -19.74
C SER A 251 -5.11 7.80 -19.88
N GLU A 252 -6.07 7.37 -20.70
CA GLU A 252 -6.25 5.94 -21.01
C GLU A 252 -5.00 5.36 -21.71
N ALA A 253 -4.38 6.13 -22.61
CA ALA A 253 -3.15 5.71 -23.28
C ALA A 253 -1.98 5.57 -22.30
N GLY A 254 -1.82 6.52 -21.39
CA GLY A 254 -0.80 6.45 -20.33
C GLY A 254 -1.01 5.22 -19.45
N ARG A 255 -2.24 5.01 -18.96
CA ARG A 255 -2.61 3.83 -18.17
C ARG A 255 -2.25 2.52 -18.88
N GLN A 256 -2.60 2.38 -20.16
CA GLN A 256 -2.28 1.18 -20.94
C GLN A 256 -0.77 0.96 -21.09
N ILE A 257 0.01 2.03 -21.21
CA ILE A 257 1.48 1.93 -21.26
C ILE A 257 2.04 1.43 -19.92
N LEU A 258 1.58 1.96 -18.78
CA LEU A 258 1.98 1.43 -17.47
C LEU A 258 1.60 -0.04 -17.31
N GLU A 259 0.35 -0.38 -17.61
CA GLU A 259 -0.18 -1.74 -17.53
C GLU A 259 0.65 -2.72 -18.37
N ARG A 260 0.98 -2.33 -19.61
CA ARG A 260 1.80 -3.11 -20.55
C ARG A 260 3.23 -3.30 -20.05
N GLU A 261 3.93 -2.21 -19.75
CA GLU A 261 5.35 -2.26 -19.40
C GLU A 261 5.59 -2.95 -18.05
N PHE A 262 4.74 -2.72 -17.05
CA PHE A 262 4.82 -3.44 -15.78
C PHE A 262 4.52 -4.93 -15.94
N LEU A 263 3.56 -5.31 -16.80
CA LEU A 263 3.27 -6.72 -17.08
C LEU A 263 4.45 -7.41 -17.77
N ILE A 264 5.04 -6.77 -18.79
CA ILE A 264 6.23 -7.29 -19.48
C ILE A 264 7.39 -7.48 -18.50
N ALA A 265 7.69 -6.46 -17.70
CA ALA A 265 8.76 -6.51 -16.70
C ALA A 265 8.53 -7.62 -15.66
N GLY A 266 7.32 -7.71 -15.11
CA GLY A 266 6.98 -8.75 -14.15
C GLY A 266 7.03 -10.17 -14.72
N ALA A 267 6.64 -10.36 -15.98
CA ALA A 267 6.77 -11.63 -16.68
C ALA A 267 8.25 -12.00 -16.92
N ARG A 268 9.10 -11.02 -17.27
CA ARG A 268 10.56 -11.22 -17.37
C ARG A 268 11.16 -11.67 -16.05
N ILE A 269 10.80 -11.02 -14.93
CA ILE A 269 11.23 -11.42 -13.59
C ILE A 269 10.86 -12.88 -13.30
N HIS A 270 9.63 -13.29 -13.60
CA HIS A 270 9.19 -14.69 -13.47
C HIS A 270 10.00 -15.66 -14.33
N SER A 271 10.30 -15.30 -15.58
CA SER A 271 11.03 -16.17 -16.50
C SER A 271 12.48 -16.45 -16.07
N GLN A 272 13.03 -15.63 -15.16
CA GLN A 272 14.43 -15.67 -14.77
C GLN A 272 14.68 -16.41 -13.44
N GLY A 273 13.67 -16.97 -12.79
CA GLY A 273 13.88 -17.74 -11.55
C GLY A 273 12.62 -18.20 -10.86
N ASN A 274 12.79 -18.80 -9.69
CA ASN A 274 11.69 -19.37 -8.92
C ASN A 274 10.96 -18.30 -8.10
N VAL A 275 10.16 -17.48 -8.78
CA VAL A 275 9.27 -16.50 -8.15
C VAL A 275 7.99 -17.21 -7.72
N SER A 276 7.61 -17.07 -6.44
CA SER A 276 6.38 -17.69 -5.93
C SER A 276 5.16 -17.31 -6.76
N ALA A 277 4.29 -18.27 -7.08
CA ALA A 277 3.11 -18.08 -7.93
C ALA A 277 2.12 -17.02 -7.41
N VAL A 278 2.14 -16.69 -6.12
CA VAL A 278 1.31 -15.62 -5.54
C VAL A 278 1.88 -14.22 -5.80
N ASN A 279 3.17 -14.09 -6.08
CA ASN A 279 3.81 -12.84 -6.48
C ASN A 279 3.69 -12.70 -7.99
N ARG A 280 2.53 -12.25 -8.47
CA ARG A 280 2.24 -12.12 -9.91
C ARG A 280 2.89 -10.86 -10.50
N PRO A 281 3.03 -10.73 -11.84
CA PRO A 281 3.66 -9.59 -12.49
C PRO A 281 3.22 -8.22 -11.98
N LEU A 282 1.90 -8.01 -11.83
CA LEU A 282 1.31 -6.76 -11.35
C LEU A 282 1.11 -6.74 -9.82
N GLY A 283 1.81 -7.61 -9.09
CA GLY A 283 1.85 -7.62 -7.63
C GLY A 283 1.19 -8.82 -6.99
N HIS A 284 1.46 -8.97 -5.70
CA HIS A 284 1.03 -10.10 -4.89
C HIS A 284 -0.49 -10.24 -4.86
N GLY A 285 -0.99 -11.39 -5.29
CA GLY A 285 -2.43 -11.67 -5.33
C GLY A 285 -2.76 -13.09 -5.76
N TYR A 286 -3.96 -13.51 -5.39
CA TYR A 286 -4.50 -14.83 -5.72
C TYR A 286 -5.41 -14.78 -6.96
N PHE A 287 -5.31 -13.77 -7.82
CA PHE A 287 -6.18 -13.62 -9.00
C PHE A 287 -5.49 -12.87 -10.13
N GLY A 288 -5.96 -13.08 -11.36
CA GLY A 288 -5.57 -12.33 -12.56
C GLY A 288 -4.05 -12.23 -12.75
N LEU A 289 -3.57 -11.02 -13.07
CA LEU A 289 -2.15 -10.73 -13.27
C LEU A 289 -1.46 -10.15 -12.03
N GLY A 290 -2.20 -10.02 -10.93
CA GLY A 290 -1.73 -9.39 -9.69
C GLY A 290 -2.73 -8.39 -9.13
N PHE A 291 -2.37 -7.78 -8.00
CA PHE A 291 -3.24 -6.84 -7.28
C PHE A 291 -3.30 -5.45 -7.96
N GLY A 292 -2.20 -5.01 -8.57
CA GLY A 292 -2.13 -3.83 -9.42
C GLY A 292 -2.03 -2.48 -8.70
N SER A 293 -1.79 -2.46 -7.38
CA SER A 293 -1.70 -1.18 -6.67
C SER A 293 -0.41 -0.44 -7.02
N THR A 294 -0.45 0.88 -7.04
CA THR A 294 0.74 1.73 -7.12
C THR A 294 1.00 2.47 -5.82
N LEU A 295 0.16 2.27 -4.79
CA LEU A 295 0.32 2.93 -3.50
C LEU A 295 1.57 2.45 -2.77
N VAL A 296 2.47 3.39 -2.46
CA VAL A 296 3.71 3.17 -1.71
C VAL A 296 3.84 4.22 -0.62
N THR A 297 4.36 3.86 0.54
CA THR A 297 4.72 4.83 1.58
C THR A 297 6.25 5.01 1.61
N HIS A 298 6.71 6.13 2.17
CA HIS A 298 8.13 6.37 2.41
C HIS A 298 8.81 5.22 3.18
N ARG A 299 8.07 4.45 3.99
CA ARG A 299 8.64 3.35 4.79
C ARG A 299 8.89 2.07 4.00
N ASN A 300 8.00 1.73 3.07
CA ASN A 300 8.10 0.45 2.38
C ASN A 300 7.23 0.39 1.11
N CYS A 301 7.69 -0.39 0.13
CA CYS A 301 6.88 -0.77 -1.02
C CYS A 301 6.12 -2.06 -0.68
N PRO A 302 4.78 -2.07 -0.75
CA PRO A 302 3.98 -3.25 -0.45
C PRO A 302 4.15 -4.27 -1.58
N ASN A 303 4.08 -5.56 -1.23
CA ASN A 303 4.17 -6.62 -2.25
C ASN A 303 2.98 -6.63 -3.22
N ASN A 304 1.89 -5.92 -2.90
CA ASN A 304 0.74 -5.71 -3.78
C ASN A 304 1.03 -4.79 -4.98
N CYS A 305 2.17 -4.09 -4.98
CA CYS A 305 2.67 -3.35 -6.14
C CYS A 305 3.31 -4.27 -7.19
N PRO A 306 3.36 -3.86 -8.48
CA PRO A 306 4.09 -4.57 -9.53
C PRO A 306 5.49 -5.00 -9.09
N LEU A 307 5.89 -6.21 -9.49
CA LEU A 307 7.21 -6.75 -9.13
C LEU A 307 8.33 -5.81 -9.60
N ALA A 308 8.15 -5.19 -10.77
CA ALA A 308 9.11 -4.27 -11.36
C ALA A 308 9.46 -3.06 -10.47
N LEU A 309 8.62 -2.71 -9.48
CA LEU A 309 8.92 -1.63 -8.55
C LEU A 309 9.89 -2.06 -7.45
N TRP A 310 9.74 -3.28 -6.90
CA TRP A 310 10.39 -3.63 -5.63
C TRP A 310 11.17 -4.95 -5.63
N TRP A 311 10.95 -5.81 -6.61
CA TRP A 311 11.60 -7.11 -6.69
C TRP A 311 13.05 -6.95 -7.14
N GLY A 312 13.95 -7.73 -6.54
CA GLY A 312 15.32 -7.82 -6.98
C GLY A 312 16.33 -7.36 -5.94
N ASP A 313 17.60 -7.46 -6.32
CA ASP A 313 18.75 -7.11 -5.52
C ASP A 313 19.69 -6.25 -6.38
N PRO A 314 19.99 -4.99 -5.99
CA PRO A 314 20.87 -4.10 -6.74
C PRO A 314 22.25 -4.67 -7.09
N THR A 315 22.70 -5.69 -6.35
CA THR A 315 24.01 -6.35 -6.49
C THR A 315 23.95 -7.66 -7.27
N ALA A 316 22.77 -8.24 -7.49
CA ALA A 316 22.63 -9.50 -8.20
C ALA A 316 22.86 -9.32 -9.71
N THR A 317 23.63 -10.23 -10.31
CA THR A 317 23.98 -10.20 -11.73
C THR A 317 23.25 -11.25 -12.57
N SER A 318 22.51 -12.17 -11.93
CA SER A 318 21.83 -13.29 -12.59
C SER A 318 20.54 -13.70 -11.87
N GLY A 319 19.68 -14.43 -12.59
CA GLY A 319 18.41 -14.93 -12.08
C GLY A 319 17.35 -13.85 -11.87
N ALA A 320 16.21 -14.20 -11.27
CA ALA A 320 15.09 -13.28 -11.04
C ALA A 320 15.47 -12.09 -10.14
N LEU A 321 16.50 -12.22 -9.31
CA LEU A 321 16.98 -11.13 -8.46
C LEU A 321 17.81 -10.08 -9.21
N LYS A 322 18.22 -10.36 -10.46
CA LYS A 322 18.97 -9.42 -11.31
C LYS A 322 18.20 -8.13 -11.61
N TRP A 323 16.86 -8.16 -11.56
CA TRP A 323 16.08 -6.95 -11.75
C TRP A 323 16.52 -5.88 -10.74
N TYR A 324 16.78 -4.68 -11.21
CA TYR A 324 17.16 -3.56 -10.38
C TYR A 324 15.89 -2.88 -9.85
N PRO A 325 15.58 -2.93 -8.53
CA PRO A 325 14.36 -2.36 -7.98
C PRO A 325 14.47 -0.83 -7.80
N LEU A 326 13.39 -0.11 -8.11
CA LEU A 326 13.26 1.31 -7.79
C LEU A 326 13.01 1.53 -6.28
N LEU A 327 12.16 0.70 -5.70
CA LEU A 327 11.67 0.81 -4.32
C LEU A 327 11.93 -0.51 -3.59
N PRO A 328 13.21 -0.83 -3.27
CA PRO A 328 13.59 -2.11 -2.68
C PRO A 328 12.85 -2.37 -1.36
N ARG A 329 12.01 -3.40 -1.39
CA ARG A 329 11.08 -3.73 -0.30
C ARG A 329 11.79 -4.32 0.93
N LYS A 330 11.39 -3.86 2.11
CA LYS A 330 11.66 -4.55 3.38
C LYS A 330 10.74 -5.76 3.53
N ASN A 331 11.32 -6.93 3.76
CA ASN A 331 10.61 -8.16 4.08
C ASN A 331 10.61 -8.43 5.60
N TYR A 332 9.96 -9.51 6.04
CA TYR A 332 9.86 -9.84 7.47
C TYR A 332 11.18 -10.25 8.10
N SER A 333 12.19 -10.61 7.30
CA SER A 333 13.54 -10.90 7.79
C SER A 333 14.39 -9.64 7.97
N SER A 334 13.88 -8.44 7.68
CA SER A 334 14.61 -7.21 7.96
C SER A 334 14.85 -7.04 9.46
N ALA A 335 16.01 -6.51 9.83
CA ALA A 335 16.44 -6.37 11.22
C ALA A 335 15.40 -5.69 12.11
N GLU A 336 14.73 -4.63 11.61
CA GLU A 336 13.64 -3.94 12.32
C GLU A 336 12.45 -4.86 12.66
N ASN A 337 12.07 -5.77 11.76
CA ASN A 337 10.96 -6.70 11.96
C ASN A 337 11.32 -7.88 12.89
N VAL A 338 12.59 -8.28 12.91
CA VAL A 338 13.10 -9.36 13.76
C VAL A 338 13.40 -8.86 15.17
N PHE A 339 14.19 -7.78 15.27
CA PHE A 339 14.67 -7.24 16.55
C PHE A 339 13.68 -6.28 17.20
N GLY A 340 12.85 -5.57 16.43
CA GLY A 340 11.84 -4.65 16.97
C GLY A 340 10.78 -5.36 17.83
N LYS A 341 10.69 -6.69 17.80
CA LYS A 341 9.82 -7.48 18.70
C LYS A 341 10.36 -7.59 20.13
N PHE A 342 11.64 -7.30 20.37
CA PHE A 342 12.30 -7.45 21.67
C PHE A 342 12.43 -6.14 22.46
N PHE A 343 12.09 -5.00 21.86
CA PHE A 343 12.27 -3.67 22.45
C PHE A 343 10.95 -2.96 22.79
N ASP A 344 9.86 -3.72 22.98
CA ASP A 344 8.55 -3.21 23.42
C ASP A 344 8.27 -3.53 24.89
#